data_AF-A0A1E7IKY7-F1
#
_entry.id   AF-A0A1E7IKY7-F1
#
_cell.length_a   1.000
_cell.length_b   1.000
_cell.length_c   1.000
_cell.angle_alpha   90.00
_cell.angle_beta   90.00
_cell.angle_gamma   90.00
#
_symmetry.space_group_name_H-M   'P 1'
#
loop_
_entity.id
_entity.type
_entity.pdbx_description
1 polymer ?
#
loop_
_entity_poly.entity_id
_entity_poly.type
_entity_poly.pdbx_seq_one_letter_code
_entity_poly.pdbx_strand_id
1 'polypeptide(L)'
;MSDVNIYRNRTDKPLDVFIVDLTTEIEKRGFGFYHLDKSDLAGFYRDQGVEWPETYRHVMLQLCKPESSGKSMQVNPERSVFIQKFFFIYHKGGKTEIRFLSYSSQLMAELLGHNTFEKGFSDDVFGERMASIFAAMQASVEAAI
;
A
#
# COMPACT_ATOMS: atom_id res chain seq x y z
N MET A 1 15.65 2.35 -14.79
CA MET A 1 14.48 1.77 -14.08
C MET A 1 13.32 2.72 -14.27
N SER A 2 12.09 2.22 -14.39
CA SER A 2 10.91 3.09 -14.49
C SER A 2 10.66 3.80 -13.16
N ASP A 3 10.32 5.09 -13.20
CA ASP A 3 9.97 5.89 -12.01
C ASP A 3 8.68 5.44 -11.34
N VAL A 4 7.86 4.68 -12.06
CA VAL A 4 6.61 4.10 -11.57
C VAL A 4 6.62 2.62 -11.86
N ASN A 5 6.25 1.81 -10.88
CA ASN A 5 6.16 0.36 -11.02
C ASN A 5 4.92 -0.18 -10.30
N ILE A 6 4.22 -1.10 -10.97
CA ILE A 6 3.19 -1.93 -10.33
C ILE A 6 3.85 -3.24 -9.93
N TYR A 7 4.01 -3.44 -8.62
CA TYR A 7 4.39 -4.73 -8.08
C TYR A 7 3.31 -5.77 -8.38
N ARG A 8 3.73 -6.98 -8.80
CA ARG A 8 2.83 -8.07 -9.15
C ARG A 8 3.32 -9.36 -8.51
N ASN A 9 2.48 -9.97 -7.69
CA ASN A 9 2.70 -11.33 -7.18
C ASN A 9 1.39 -12.13 -7.10
N ARG A 10 1.48 -13.41 -6.77
CA ARG A 10 0.33 -14.31 -6.61
C ARG A 10 0.63 -15.44 -5.62
N THR A 11 -0.41 -15.98 -5.01
CA THR A 11 -0.37 -17.19 -4.19
C THR A 11 -1.58 -18.08 -4.50
N ASP A 12 -1.44 -19.36 -4.20
CA ASP A 12 -2.53 -20.34 -4.24
C ASP A 12 -3.30 -20.38 -2.90
N LYS A 13 -2.86 -19.64 -1.88
CA LYS A 13 -3.62 -19.46 -0.63
C LYS A 13 -4.99 -18.80 -0.91
N PRO A 14 -6.07 -19.24 -0.22
CA PRO A 14 -7.34 -18.53 -0.21
C PRO A 14 -7.16 -17.07 0.23
N LEU A 15 -7.95 -16.16 -0.35
CA LEU A 15 -7.81 -14.71 -0.13
C LEU A 15 -7.84 -14.33 1.35
N ASP A 16 -8.78 -14.88 2.13
CA ASP A 16 -8.91 -14.55 3.57
C ASP A 16 -7.70 -15.02 4.38
N VAL A 17 -7.18 -16.21 4.07
CA VAL A 17 -5.98 -16.77 4.71
C VAL A 17 -4.78 -15.87 4.39
N PHE A 18 -4.62 -15.49 3.12
CA PHE A 18 -3.53 -14.61 2.72
C PHE A 18 -3.61 -13.22 3.40
N ILE A 19 -4.80 -12.64 3.58
CA ILE A 19 -4.96 -11.35 4.27
C ILE A 19 -4.52 -11.45 5.73
N VAL A 20 -4.86 -12.54 6.43
CA VAL A 20 -4.42 -12.78 7.82
C VAL A 20 -2.90 -12.89 7.90
N ASP A 21 -2.30 -13.68 7.01
CA ASP A 21 -0.84 -13.86 6.96
C ASP A 21 -0.14 -12.52 6.65
N LEU A 22 -0.63 -11.78 5.64
CA LEU A 22 -0.08 -10.49 5.27
C LEU A 22 -0.19 -9.48 6.42
N THR A 23 -1.33 -9.45 7.12
CA THR A 23 -1.55 -8.59 8.30
C THR A 23 -0.49 -8.89 9.37
N THR A 24 -0.26 -10.17 9.65
CA THR A 24 0.78 -10.59 10.60
C THR A 24 2.18 -10.12 10.17
N GLU A 25 2.53 -10.25 8.88
CA GLU A 25 3.83 -9.85 8.36
C GLU A 25 4.07 -8.34 8.31
N ILE A 26 3.03 -7.52 8.08
CA ILE A 26 3.17 -6.06 8.14
C ILE A 26 3.24 -5.54 9.58
N GLU A 27 2.54 -6.18 10.52
CA GLU A 27 2.57 -5.84 11.95
C GLU A 27 3.94 -6.09 12.57
N LYS A 28 4.60 -7.20 12.21
CA LYS A 28 6.00 -7.47 12.58
C LYS A 28 6.97 -6.36 12.18
N ARG A 29 6.61 -5.55 11.17
CA ARG A 29 7.40 -4.41 10.66
C ARG A 29 6.93 -3.06 11.22
N GLY A 30 5.97 -3.08 12.14
CA GLY A 30 5.40 -1.90 12.79
C GLY A 30 4.48 -1.09 11.89
N PHE A 31 3.81 -1.74 10.93
CA PHE A 31 2.70 -1.16 10.18
C PHE A 31 1.37 -1.74 10.67
N GLY A 32 0.27 -1.15 10.23
CA GLY A 32 -1.07 -1.74 10.35
C GLY A 32 -1.94 -1.37 9.15
N PHE A 33 -3.06 -2.06 9.00
CA PHE A 33 -4.08 -1.69 8.01
C PHE A 33 -5.11 -0.76 8.63
N TYR A 34 -5.28 0.41 8.00
CA TYR A 34 -6.37 1.31 8.33
C TYR A 34 -7.63 0.91 7.54
N HIS A 35 -8.80 1.01 8.19
CA HIS A 35 -10.10 0.68 7.58
C HIS A 35 -10.19 -0.75 6.99
N LEU A 36 -9.60 -1.74 7.65
CA LEU A 36 -9.72 -3.14 7.21
C LEU A 36 -11.18 -3.60 7.08
N ASP A 37 -12.06 -3.08 7.95
CA ASP A 37 -13.51 -3.29 7.96
C ASP A 37 -14.22 -2.73 6.71
N LYS A 38 -13.60 -1.81 5.97
CA LYS A 38 -14.13 -1.19 4.74
C LYS A 38 -13.36 -1.61 3.49
N SER A 39 -12.56 -2.68 3.58
CA SER A 39 -11.68 -3.10 2.49
C SER A 39 -12.38 -3.89 1.39
N ASP A 40 -13.58 -4.44 1.63
CA ASP A 40 -14.33 -5.22 0.64
C ASP A 40 -14.94 -4.32 -0.45
N LEU A 41 -14.16 -4.11 -1.51
CA LEU A 41 -14.53 -3.28 -2.63
C LEU A 41 -15.61 -3.96 -3.50
N ALA A 42 -15.56 -5.29 -3.61
CA ALA A 42 -16.57 -6.07 -4.34
C ALA A 42 -17.94 -6.00 -3.65
N GLY A 43 -17.97 -6.12 -2.32
CA GLY A 43 -19.17 -5.88 -1.50
C GLY A 43 -19.70 -4.46 -1.69
N PHE A 44 -18.84 -3.46 -1.53
CA PHE A 44 -19.21 -2.05 -1.71
C PHE A 44 -19.90 -1.78 -3.05
N TYR A 45 -19.35 -2.27 -4.17
CA TYR A 45 -19.97 -2.07 -5.49
C TYR A 45 -21.34 -2.75 -5.63
N ARG A 46 -21.49 -3.99 -5.11
CA ARG A 46 -22.77 -4.70 -5.12
C ARG A 46 -23.84 -3.96 -4.32
N ASP A 47 -23.47 -3.37 -3.19
CA ASP A 47 -24.39 -2.56 -2.36
C ASP A 47 -24.88 -1.30 -3.09
N GLN A 48 -24.14 -0.82 -4.09
CA GLN A 48 -24.56 0.28 -4.98
C GLN A 48 -25.36 -0.20 -6.21
N GLY A 49 -25.69 -1.48 -6.29
CA GLY A 49 -26.41 -2.07 -7.42
C GLY A 49 -25.55 -2.30 -8.67
N VAL A 50 -24.22 -2.24 -8.55
CA VAL A 50 -23.31 -2.56 -9.66
C VAL A 50 -23.21 -4.08 -9.79
N GLU A 51 -23.45 -4.59 -11.00
CA GLU A 51 -23.27 -6.01 -11.29
C GLU A 51 -21.80 -6.41 -11.10
N TRP A 52 -21.57 -7.41 -10.27
CA TRP A 52 -20.22 -7.87 -9.92
C TRP A 52 -20.17 -9.39 -9.87
N PRO A 53 -19.19 -10.04 -10.53
CA PRO A 53 -19.12 -11.51 -10.54
C PRO A 53 -18.93 -12.09 -9.14
N GLU A 54 -19.75 -13.06 -8.74
CA GLU A 54 -19.65 -13.72 -7.42
C GLU A 54 -18.31 -14.40 -7.20
N THR A 55 -17.67 -14.85 -8.29
CA THR A 55 -16.36 -15.52 -8.27
C THR A 55 -15.18 -14.55 -8.21
N TYR A 56 -15.43 -13.24 -8.29
CA TYR A 56 -14.40 -12.21 -8.25
C TYR A 56 -14.46 -11.43 -6.94
N ARG A 57 -13.50 -11.71 -6.05
CA ARG A 57 -13.32 -10.96 -4.80
C ARG A 57 -12.23 -9.92 -4.98
N HIS A 58 -12.42 -8.73 -4.43
CA HIS A 58 -11.44 -7.65 -4.52
C HIS A 58 -11.44 -6.87 -3.20
N VAL A 59 -10.28 -6.84 -2.54
CA VAL A 59 -10.04 -6.03 -1.36
C VAL A 59 -8.98 -4.96 -1.62
N MET A 60 -9.17 -3.81 -0.99
CA MET A 60 -8.18 -2.72 -0.98
C MET A 60 -7.76 -2.44 0.46
N LEU A 61 -6.48 -2.71 0.77
CA LEU A 61 -5.93 -2.57 2.12
C LEU A 61 -5.03 -1.34 2.20
N GLN A 62 -5.37 -0.39 3.08
CA GLN A 62 -4.58 0.83 3.28
C GLN A 62 -3.52 0.61 4.35
N LEU A 63 -2.25 0.58 3.95
CA LEU A 63 -1.12 0.46 4.86
C LEU A 63 -0.83 1.79 5.55
N CYS A 64 -0.69 1.78 6.87
CA CYS A 64 -0.36 2.94 7.67
C CYS A 64 0.76 2.65 8.69
N LYS A 65 1.54 3.70 9.01
CA LYS A 65 2.44 3.75 10.17
C LYS A 65 2.26 5.11 10.86
N PRO A 66 1.26 5.24 11.75
CA PRO A 66 0.77 6.52 12.26
C PRO A 66 1.86 7.44 12.81
N GLU A 67 2.79 6.88 13.60
CA GLU A 67 3.88 7.65 14.22
C GLU A 67 4.80 8.32 13.20
N SER A 68 5.03 7.68 12.05
CA SER A 68 5.89 8.18 10.98
C SER A 68 5.12 9.10 10.03
N SER A 69 3.91 8.69 9.63
CA SER A 69 3.08 9.46 8.71
C SER A 69 2.64 10.79 9.31
N GLY A 70 2.22 10.82 10.59
CA GLY A 70 1.80 12.05 11.27
C GLY A 70 2.90 13.10 11.31
N LYS A 71 4.13 12.70 11.69
CA LYS A 71 5.31 13.60 11.71
C LYS A 71 5.65 14.10 10.30
N SER A 72 5.57 13.24 9.29
CA SER A 72 5.89 13.60 7.92
C SER A 72 4.91 14.62 7.33
N MET A 73 3.60 14.47 7.58
CA MET A 73 2.57 15.37 7.09
C MET A 73 2.60 16.76 7.75
N GLN A 74 3.06 16.85 9.01
CA GLN A 74 3.25 18.14 9.69
C GLN A 74 4.40 18.96 9.09
N VAL A 75 5.36 18.33 8.43
CA VAL A 75 6.48 19.00 7.75
C VAL A 75 6.06 19.51 6.37
N ASN A 76 5.45 18.63 5.57
CA ASN A 76 4.90 18.97 4.27
C ASN A 76 3.59 18.20 4.05
N PRO A 77 2.42 18.86 4.11
CA PRO A 77 1.13 18.22 3.90
C PRO A 77 0.99 17.53 2.54
N GLU A 78 1.67 18.01 1.48
CA GLU A 78 1.58 17.41 0.14
C GLU A 78 2.10 15.97 0.10
N ARG A 79 2.96 15.59 1.05
CA ARG A 79 3.41 14.19 1.22
C ARG A 79 2.26 13.22 1.44
N SER A 80 1.07 13.69 1.84
CA SER A 80 -0.12 12.85 2.00
C SER A 80 -0.45 12.01 0.77
N VAL A 81 -0.13 12.51 -0.44
CA VAL A 81 -0.41 11.79 -1.70
C VAL A 81 0.45 10.53 -1.88
N PHE A 82 1.61 10.47 -1.22
CA PHE A 82 2.51 9.30 -1.24
C PHE A 82 2.47 8.50 0.07
N ILE A 83 1.96 9.09 1.15
CA ILE A 83 1.90 8.46 2.47
C ILE A 83 0.80 7.38 2.55
N GLN A 84 -0.27 7.50 1.76
CA GLN A 84 -1.29 6.46 1.68
C GLN A 84 -0.83 5.40 0.69
N LYS A 85 -0.54 4.18 1.17
CA LYS A 85 -0.17 3.04 0.33
C LYS A 85 -1.27 2.01 0.38
N PHE A 86 -1.52 1.38 -0.75
CA PHE A 86 -2.60 0.40 -0.88
C PHE A 86 -2.07 -0.91 -1.43
N PHE A 87 -2.50 -2.02 -0.83
CA PHE A 87 -2.50 -3.31 -1.49
C PHE A 87 -3.85 -3.50 -2.17
N PHE A 88 -3.83 -3.91 -3.43
CA PHE A 88 -5.00 -4.38 -4.16
C PHE A 88 -4.85 -5.88 -4.27
N ILE A 89 -5.72 -6.61 -3.58
CA ILE A 89 -5.69 -8.07 -3.54
C ILE A 89 -7.00 -8.57 -4.08
N TYR A 90 -6.95 -9.43 -5.09
CA TYR A 90 -8.15 -9.95 -5.69
C TYR A 90 -8.02 -11.43 -6.00
N HIS A 91 -9.12 -12.15 -5.88
CA HIS A 91 -9.20 -13.56 -6.20
C HIS A 91 -9.87 -13.72 -7.55
N LYS A 92 -9.14 -14.29 -8.52
CA LYS A 92 -9.63 -14.53 -9.87
C LYS A 92 -9.04 -15.82 -10.42
N GLY A 93 -9.89 -16.67 -11.01
CA GLY A 93 -9.44 -17.91 -11.63
C GLY A 93 -8.75 -18.87 -10.67
N GLY A 94 -9.20 -18.94 -9.41
CA GLY A 94 -8.66 -19.83 -8.38
C GLY A 94 -7.34 -19.37 -7.75
N LYS A 95 -6.83 -18.18 -8.11
CA LYS A 95 -5.59 -17.62 -7.54
C LYS A 95 -5.85 -16.30 -6.85
N THR A 96 -5.09 -16.05 -5.77
CA THR A 96 -5.04 -14.76 -5.10
C THR A 96 -3.90 -13.95 -5.72
N GLU A 97 -4.22 -12.82 -6.34
CA GLU A 97 -3.27 -11.90 -6.94
C GLU A 97 -3.09 -10.65 -6.08
N ILE A 98 -1.85 -10.17 -5.98
CA ILE A 98 -1.47 -9.05 -5.13
C ILE A 98 -0.82 -7.97 -5.98
N ARG A 99 -1.28 -6.73 -5.85
CA ARG A 99 -0.74 -5.56 -6.53
C ARG A 99 -0.51 -4.42 -5.54
N PHE A 100 0.52 -3.63 -5.79
CA PHE A 100 0.62 -2.27 -5.25
C PHE A 100 1.43 -1.41 -6.20
N LEU A 101 1.19 -0.09 -6.13
CA LEU A 101 1.93 0.91 -6.89
C LEU A 101 3.11 1.42 -6.06
N SER A 102 4.28 1.50 -6.68
CA SER A 102 5.50 2.04 -6.10
C SER A 102 6.09 3.11 -7.02
N TYR A 103 6.75 4.08 -6.42
CA TYR A 103 7.39 5.20 -7.10
C TYR A 103 8.89 5.23 -6.77
N SER A 104 9.71 5.74 -7.67
CA SER A 104 11.12 6.04 -7.39
C SER A 104 11.21 7.19 -6.37
N SER A 105 12.27 7.17 -5.56
CA SER A 105 12.57 8.28 -4.64
C SER A 105 12.71 9.61 -5.38
N GLN A 106 13.36 9.58 -6.55
CA GLN A 106 13.57 10.74 -7.40
C GLN A 106 12.25 11.35 -7.87
N LEU A 107 11.32 10.55 -8.42
CA LEU A 107 10.02 11.06 -8.86
C LEU A 107 9.23 11.69 -7.72
N MET A 108 9.22 11.06 -6.54
CA MET A 108 8.54 11.63 -5.37
C MET A 108 9.15 12.97 -4.96
N ALA A 109 10.49 13.08 -4.97
CA ALA A 109 11.17 14.33 -4.64
C ALA A 109 10.90 15.42 -5.68
N GLU A 110 10.91 15.08 -6.97
CA GLU A 110 10.60 16.00 -8.08
C GLU A 110 9.17 16.53 -7.99
N LEU A 111 8.19 15.65 -7.76
CA LEU A 111 6.78 16.03 -7.64
C LEU A 111 6.49 16.88 -6.41
N LEU A 112 7.27 16.70 -5.34
CA LEU A 112 7.19 17.52 -4.13
C LEU A 112 8.03 18.80 -4.23
N GLY A 113 8.93 18.92 -5.21
CA GLY A 113 9.73 20.13 -5.46
C GLY A 113 11.07 20.20 -4.72
N HIS A 114 11.62 19.08 -4.24
CA HIS A 114 12.91 19.02 -3.53
C HIS A 114 13.03 20.01 -2.34
N ASN A 115 11.93 20.25 -1.61
CA ASN A 115 11.97 21.25 -0.55
C ASN A 115 12.88 20.81 0.60
N THR A 116 13.50 21.79 1.23
CA THR A 116 14.20 21.65 2.51
C THR A 116 13.44 22.44 3.58
N PHE A 117 13.46 21.95 4.83
CA PHE A 117 12.66 22.50 5.92
C PHE A 117 13.55 22.77 7.12
N GLU A 118 13.30 23.87 7.85
CA GLU A 118 14.02 24.18 9.10
C GLU A 118 13.81 23.11 10.18
N LYS A 119 12.63 22.46 10.17
CA LYS A 119 12.28 21.35 11.07
C LYS A 119 11.76 20.17 10.26
N GLY A 120 12.36 19.00 10.48
CA GLY A 120 12.04 17.79 9.73
C GLY A 120 13.06 17.49 8.63
N PHE A 121 12.75 16.51 7.80
CA PHE A 121 13.61 16.07 6.70
C PHE A 121 13.10 16.62 5.36
N SER A 122 14.01 16.76 4.38
CA SER A 122 13.71 17.23 3.02
C SER A 122 12.83 16.26 2.23
N ASP A 123 12.30 16.71 1.09
CA ASP A 123 11.51 15.85 0.21
C ASP A 123 12.34 14.73 -0.45
N ASP A 124 13.65 14.93 -0.66
CA ASP A 124 14.56 13.87 -1.11
C ASP A 124 14.65 12.73 -0.09
N VAL A 125 14.87 13.07 1.19
CA VAL A 125 14.91 12.09 2.29
C VAL A 125 13.54 11.45 2.49
N PHE A 126 12.45 12.18 2.25
CA PHE A 126 11.11 11.60 2.21
C PHE A 126 11.01 10.51 1.13
N GLY A 127 11.46 10.81 -0.09
CA GLY A 127 11.46 9.88 -1.22
C GLY A 127 12.25 8.60 -0.93
N GLU A 128 13.44 8.71 -0.34
CA GLU A 128 14.28 7.57 0.06
C GLU A 128 13.61 6.68 1.12
N ARG A 129 13.01 7.30 2.14
CA ARG A 129 12.26 6.58 3.18
C ARG A 129 11.04 5.88 2.60
N MET A 130 10.37 6.52 1.65
CA MET A 130 9.23 5.97 0.94
C MET A 130 9.62 4.75 0.09
N ALA A 131 10.75 4.80 -0.62
CA ALA A 131 11.29 3.65 -1.34
C ALA A 131 11.55 2.46 -0.40
N SER A 132 12.07 2.72 0.80
CA SER A 132 12.29 1.69 1.82
C SER A 132 10.98 1.07 2.32
N ILE A 133 9.89 1.85 2.40
CA ILE A 133 8.56 1.34 2.75
C ILE A 133 8.02 0.43 1.65
N PHE A 134 8.19 0.79 0.37
CA PHE A 134 7.78 -0.09 -0.74
C PHE A 134 8.56 -1.41 -0.75
N ALA A 135 9.86 -1.38 -0.43
CA ALA A 135 10.65 -2.60 -0.25
C ALA A 135 10.13 -3.45 0.92
N ALA A 136 9.73 -2.83 2.03
CA ALA A 136 9.11 -3.53 3.16
C ALA A 136 7.75 -4.15 2.80
N MET A 137 6.93 -3.45 1.99
CA MET A 137 5.67 -3.99 1.46
C MET A 137 5.90 -5.25 0.62
N GLN A 138 6.88 -5.21 -0.29
CA GLN A 138 7.26 -6.37 -1.09
C GLN A 138 7.69 -7.55 -0.19
N ALA A 139 8.58 -7.29 0.77
CA ALA A 139 9.08 -8.32 1.67
C ALA A 139 7.98 -8.93 2.56
N SER A 140 6.98 -8.16 2.97
CA SER A 140 5.82 -8.69 3.70
C SER A 140 4.94 -9.56 2.82
N VAL A 141 4.76 -9.22 1.54
CA VAL A 141 4.03 -10.10 0.60
C VAL A 141 4.79 -11.40 0.40
N GLU A 142 6.11 -11.34 0.17
CA GLU A 142 6.94 -12.54 -0.05
C GLU A 142 6.94 -13.48 1.16
N ALA A 143 6.92 -12.94 2.38
CA ALA A 143 6.83 -13.74 3.61
C ALA A 143 5.43 -14.33 3.86
N ALA A 144 4.38 -13.71 3.32
CA ALA A 144 2.99 -14.12 3.51
C ALA A 144 2.47 -15.10 2.45
N ILE A 145 3.21 -15.32 1.35
CA ILE A 145 2.79 -16.19 0.24
C ILE A 145 2.83 -17.68 0.59
#